data_AF-A0A0Q5FLC1-F1
#
_entry.id   AF-A0A0Q5FLC1-F1
#
_cell.length_a   1.000
_cell.length_b   1.000
_cell.length_c   1.000
_cell.angle_alpha   90.00
_cell.angle_beta   90.00
_cell.angle_gamma   90.00
#
_symmetry.space_group_name_H-M   'P 1'
#
loop_
_entity.id
_entity.type
_entity.pdbx_description
1 polymer ?
#
loop_
_entity_poly.entity_id
_entity_poly.type
_entity_poly.pdbx_seq_one_letter_code
_entity_poly.pdbx_strand_id
1 'polypeptide(L)' 'MVRPYDRRFDVAHAQTESEARASAVDEYKVWVMYGRTAYNPHQVKAELRGKNLACWCPLDQPCHADVLLEIANRDD' A
#
# COMPACT_ATOMS: atom_id res chain seq x y z
N MET A 1 -15.94 -0.41 -25.55
CA MET A 1 -14.96 0.66 -25.28
C MET A 1 -14.82 0.79 -23.77
N VAL A 2 -13.96 -0.04 -23.16
CA VAL A 2 -13.82 -0.14 -21.70
C VAL A 2 -13.05 1.09 -21.21
N ARG A 3 -13.60 1.80 -20.20
CA ARG A 3 -12.93 2.94 -19.57
C ARG A 3 -11.74 2.42 -18.76
N PRO A 4 -10.55 3.05 -18.86
CA PRO A 4 -9.29 2.48 -18.37
C PRO A 4 -9.17 2.25 -16.85
N TYR A 5 -10.20 2.57 -16.03
CA TYR A 5 -10.11 2.52 -14.56
C TYR A 5 -11.23 1.73 -13.84
N ASP A 6 -12.06 0.99 -14.59
CA ASP A 6 -13.08 0.09 -14.01
C ASP A 6 -12.64 -1.39 -14.04
N ARG A 7 -11.38 -1.67 -13.68
CA ARG A 7 -10.91 -3.06 -13.45
C ARG A 7 -11.37 -3.55 -12.08
N ARG A 8 -12.68 -3.55 -11.84
CA ARG A 8 -13.22 -3.95 -10.53
C ARG A 8 -12.91 -5.38 -10.12
N PHE A 9 -12.43 -6.27 -11.00
CA PHE A 9 -12.06 -7.65 -10.64
C PHE A 9 -11.07 -8.31 -11.64
N ASP A 10 -9.89 -7.73 -11.85
CA ASP A 10 -8.77 -8.41 -12.54
C ASP A 10 -7.55 -8.58 -11.62
N VAL A 11 -7.78 -8.73 -10.31
CA VAL A 11 -6.87 -9.59 -9.52
C VAL A 11 -7.13 -11.00 -10.04
N ALA A 12 -6.36 -11.40 -11.06
CA ALA A 12 -6.31 -12.80 -11.49
C ALA A 12 -6.29 -13.64 -10.22
N HIS A 13 -7.35 -14.44 -10.01
CA HIS A 13 -7.69 -15.08 -8.73
C HIS A 13 -6.43 -15.39 -7.93
N ALA A 14 -6.15 -14.65 -6.86
CA ALA A 14 -4.98 -14.95 -6.02
C ALA A 14 -5.11 -16.41 -5.59
N GLN A 15 -4.14 -17.23 -5.97
CA GLN A 15 -4.18 -18.68 -5.75
C GLN A 15 -3.78 -19.01 -4.31
N THR A 16 -3.17 -18.04 -3.61
CA THR A 16 -2.72 -18.18 -2.22
C THR A 16 -3.01 -16.92 -1.41
N GLU A 17 -3.01 -17.05 -0.08
CA GLU A 17 -3.14 -15.92 0.84
C GLU A 17 -1.98 -14.92 0.69
N SER A 18 -0.78 -15.42 0.40
CA SER A 18 0.41 -14.60 0.19
C SER A 18 0.27 -13.70 -1.04
N GLU A 19 -0.21 -14.25 -2.16
CA GLU A 19 -0.47 -13.48 -3.39
C GLU A 19 -1.59 -12.44 -3.18
N ALA A 20 -2.64 -12.80 -2.45
CA ALA A 20 -3.72 -11.89 -2.11
C ALA A 20 -3.21 -10.72 -1.25
N ARG A 21 -2.34 -11.01 -0.27
CA ARG A 21 -1.69 -9.99 0.57
C ARG A 21 -0.78 -9.07 -0.24
N ALA A 22 0.06 -9.64 -1.11
CA ALA A 22 0.93 -8.87 -2.00
C ALA A 22 0.11 -7.90 -2.86
N SER A 23 -0.95 -8.40 -3.51
CA SER A 23 -1.84 -7.59 -4.34
C SER A 23 -2.52 -6.48 -3.53
N ALA A 24 -3.01 -6.79 -2.33
CA ALA A 24 -3.62 -5.80 -1.46
C ALA A 24 -2.65 -4.71 -1.00
N VAL A 25 -1.39 -5.05 -0.71
CA VAL A 25 -0.35 -4.09 -0.34
C VAL A 25 0.05 -3.21 -1.54
N ASP A 26 0.13 -3.78 -2.74
CA ASP A 26 0.42 -3.03 -3.96
C ASP A 26 -0.70 -2.02 -4.29
N GLU A 27 -1.96 -2.45 -4.21
CA GLU A 27 -3.11 -1.55 -4.37
C GLU A 27 -3.14 -0.47 -3.30
N TYR A 28 -2.83 -0.83 -2.05
CA TYR A 28 -2.73 0.11 -0.95
C TYR A 28 -1.67 1.19 -1.22
N LYS A 29 -0.48 0.80 -1.71
CA LYS A 29 0.56 1.76 -2.12
C LYS A 29 0.04 2.75 -3.16
N VAL A 30 -0.66 2.27 -4.18
CA VAL A 30 -1.30 3.11 -5.19
C VAL A 30 -2.31 4.06 -4.54
N TRP A 31 -3.16 3.57 -3.64
CA TRP A 31 -4.18 4.39 -2.99
C TRP A 31 -3.57 5.50 -2.13
N VAL A 32 -2.51 5.22 -1.38
CA VAL A 32 -1.80 6.25 -0.60
C VAL A 32 -1.20 7.29 -1.53
N MET A 33 -0.50 6.86 -2.59
CA MET A 33 0.18 7.76 -3.54
C MET A 33 -0.78 8.71 -4.26
N TYR A 34 -1.99 8.26 -4.57
CA TYR A 34 -3.01 9.08 -5.25
C TYR A 34 -4.03 9.72 -4.30
N GLY A 35 -3.76 9.73 -2.98
CA GLY A 35 -4.62 10.41 -2.01
C GLY A 35 -6.03 9.83 -1.89
N ARG A 36 -6.17 8.51 -2.08
CA ARG A 36 -7.43 7.77 -1.94
C ARG A 36 -7.64 7.17 -0.56
N THR A 37 -6.76 7.47 0.38
CA THR A 37 -6.87 7.09 1.79
C THR A 37 -7.19 8.32 2.65
N ALA A 38 -7.30 8.15 3.97
CA ALA A 38 -7.48 9.27 4.89
C ALA A 38 -6.26 10.22 4.96
N TYR A 39 -5.13 9.83 4.36
CA TYR A 39 -3.91 10.62 4.28
C TYR A 39 -3.30 10.58 2.88
N ASN A 40 -2.42 11.54 2.62
CA ASN A 40 -1.61 11.62 1.40
C ASN A 40 -0.11 11.40 1.70
N PRO A 41 0.75 11.24 0.68
CA PRO A 41 2.17 10.96 0.87
C PRO A 41 2.92 12.05 1.65
N HIS A 42 2.53 13.32 1.51
CA HIS A 42 3.15 14.42 2.26
C HIS A 42 2.85 14.32 3.76
N GLN A 43 1.63 13.94 4.14
CA GLN A 43 1.27 13.70 5.53
C GLN A 43 2.01 12.49 6.09
N VAL A 44 2.14 11.41 5.32
CA VAL A 44 2.94 10.23 5.71
C VAL A 44 4.39 10.63 5.99
N LYS A 45 5.01 11.42 5.10
CA LYS A 45 6.38 11.93 5.29
C LYS A 45 6.51 12.83 6.52
N ALA A 46 5.59 13.77 6.71
CA ALA A 46 5.62 14.70 7.83
C ALA A 46 5.44 13.98 9.19
N GLU A 47 4.53 13.01 9.26
CA GLU A 47 4.14 12.40 10.52
C GLU A 47 4.97 11.16 10.88
N LEU A 48 5.49 10.41 9.91
CA LEU A 48 6.10 9.10 10.17
C LEU A 48 7.62 9.05 9.98
N ARG A 49 8.26 10.08 9.41
CA ARG A 49 9.72 10.08 9.19
C ARG A 49 10.46 9.90 10.52
N GLY A 50 11.36 8.92 10.58
CA GLY A 50 12.12 8.57 11.78
C GLY A 50 11.36 7.82 12.88
N LYS A 51 10.09 7.42 12.63
CA LYS A 51 9.31 6.59 13.57
C LYS A 51 9.39 5.11 13.19
N ASN A 52 9.29 4.24 14.20
CA ASN A 52 9.07 2.81 14.00
C ASN A 52 7.56 2.54 13.97
N LEU A 53 7.10 1.75 13.00
CA LEU A 53 5.70 1.37 12.87
C LEU A 53 5.49 -0.07 13.32
N ALA A 54 4.37 -0.33 13.98
CA ALA A 54 3.91 -1.68 14.29
C ALA A 54 2.64 -1.96 13.48
N CYS A 55 2.53 -3.16 12.92
CA CYS A 55 1.33 -3.65 12.23
C CYS A 55 0.91 -5.01 12.80
N TRP A 56 -0.32 -5.43 12.50
CA TRP A 56 -0.83 -6.77 12.81
C TRP A 56 -0.75 -7.73 11.61
N CYS A 57 0.02 -7.38 10.57
CA CYS A 57 0.26 -8.28 9.45
C CYS A 57 1.22 -9.42 9.87
N PRO A 58 1.14 -10.59 9.22
CA PRO A 58 2.17 -11.62 9.36
C PRO A 58 3.56 -11.05 9.04
N LEU A 59 4.56 -11.45 9.82
CA LEU A 59 5.92 -10.88 9.74
C LEU A 59 6.71 -11.33 8.50
N ASP A 60 6.29 -12.42 7.86
CA ASP A 60 6.92 -13.06 6.71
C ASP A 60 6.17 -12.80 5.39
N GLN A 61 5.26 -11.82 5.39
CA GLN A 61 4.41 -11.47 4.25
C GLN A 61 4.45 -9.95 4.02
N PRO A 62 4.06 -9.45 2.83
CA PRO A 62 3.97 -8.02 2.59
C PRO A 62 3.10 -7.31 3.65
N CYS A 63 3.64 -6.28 4.33
CA CYS A 63 2.90 -5.43 5.27
C CYS A 63 2.67 -4.02 4.70
N HIS A 64 1.54 -3.41 5.05
CA HIS A 64 1.26 -2.01 4.74
C HIS A 64 2.23 -1.03 5.46
N ALA A 65 2.81 -1.43 6.59
CA ALA A 65 3.78 -0.61 7.32
C ALA A 65 5.06 -0.41 6.49
N ASP A 66 5.46 -1.41 5.70
CA ASP A 66 6.64 -1.31 4.82
C ASP A 66 6.43 -0.21 3.77
N VAL A 67 5.23 -0.13 3.19
CA VAL A 67 4.84 0.92 2.25
C VAL A 67 4.88 2.30 2.92
N LEU A 68 4.33 2.43 4.12
CA LEU A 68 4.33 3.70 4.86
C LEU A 68 5.76 4.14 5.22
N LEU A 69 6.61 3.21 5.64
CA LEU A 69 8.02 3.47 5.95
C LEU A 69 8.80 3.87 4.70
N GLU A 70 8.56 3.22 3.56
CA GLU A 70 9.18 3.58 2.27
C GLU A 70 8.82 5.03 1.91
N ILE A 71 7.53 5.38 1.95
CA ILE A 71 7.06 6.73 1.64
C ILE A 71 7.62 7.76 2.62
N ALA A 72 7.63 7.44 3.92
CA ALA A 72 8.07 8.37 4.96
C ALA A 72 9.56 8.73 4.87
N ASN A 73 10.38 7.76 4.44
CA ASN A 73 11.83 7.90 4.39
C ASN A 73 12.37 8.20 2.98
N ARG A 74 11.52 8.27 1.96
CA ARG A 74 11.94 8.67 0.61
C ARG A 74 12.44 10.11 0.61
N ASP A 75 13.57 10.33 -0.05
CA ASP A 75 14.09 11.68 -0.33
C ASP A 75 13.44 12.22 -1.62
N ASP A 76 13.31 13.55 -1.69
CA ASP A 76 12.62 14.26 -2.78
C ASP A 76 13.53 14.43 -4.01
#